data_AF-A0A3B0REI7-F1
#
_entry.id   AF-A0A3B0REI7-F1
#
_cell.length_a   1.000
_cell.length_b   1.000
_cell.length_c   1.000
_cell.angle_alpha   90.00
_cell.angle_beta   90.00
_cell.angle_gamma   90.00
#
_symmetry.space_group_name_H-M   'P 1'
#
loop_
_entity.id
_entity.type
_entity.pdbx_description
1 polymer ?
#
loop_
_entity_poly.entity_id
_entity_poly.type
_entity_poly.pdbx_seq_one_letter_code
_entity_poly.pdbx_strand_id
1 'polypeptide(L)'
;RELIAICNALPQLDRPRALKLAEASALRGAGDKLDLLLSLTDLMLARLARTGAMGAPAKIEAAPNEAAMMARLSGSPAKARQWAECAAEISARARHGRAVNLDPAALVLDTMFRIRQTAAS
;
A
#
# COMPACT_ATOMS: atom_id res chain seq x y z
N ARG A 1 -7.59 7.51 3.29
CA ARG A 1 -6.98 8.33 4.37
C ARG A 1 -6.12 7.46 5.29
N GLU A 2 -6.68 6.42 5.93
CA GLU A 2 -5.91 5.53 6.83
C GLU A 2 -4.66 4.91 6.19
N LEU A 3 -4.78 4.41 4.95
CA LEU A 3 -3.65 3.84 4.21
C LEU A 3 -2.45 4.81 4.10
N ILE A 4 -2.72 6.08 3.77
CA ILE A 4 -1.68 7.13 3.70
C ILE A 4 -1.15 7.47 5.09
N ALA A 5 -1.99 7.43 6.13
CA ALA A 5 -1.55 7.65 7.50
C ALA A 5 -0.58 6.55 7.99
N ILE A 6 -0.84 5.29 7.64
CA ILE A 6 0.06 4.16 7.93
C ILE A 6 1.37 4.29 7.14
N CYS A 7 1.29 4.57 5.84
CA CYS A 7 2.46 4.68 4.97
C CYS A 7 3.35 5.89 5.30
N ASN A 8 2.78 6.93 5.91
CA ASN A 8 3.54 8.07 6.42
C ASN A 8 4.56 7.70 7.51
N ALA A 9 4.34 6.64 8.29
CA ALA A 9 5.28 6.19 9.31
C ALA A 9 6.45 5.35 8.75
N LEU A 10 6.39 4.93 7.48
CA LEU A 10 7.40 4.06 6.89
C LEU A 10 8.79 4.73 6.86
N PRO A 11 9.88 3.96 7.03
CA PRO A 11 9.92 2.48 7.08
C PRO A 11 9.53 1.88 8.45
N GLN A 12 9.33 2.70 9.48
CA GLN A 12 8.86 2.25 10.80
C GLN A 12 7.34 2.09 10.80
N LEU A 13 6.86 0.98 10.25
CA LEU A 13 5.42 0.66 10.20
C LEU A 13 4.77 0.73 11.60
N ASP A 14 3.72 1.53 11.73
CA ASP A 14 2.82 1.55 12.89
C ASP A 14 2.03 0.23 12.92
N ARG A 15 2.58 -0.75 13.65
CA ARG A 15 2.03 -2.10 13.73
C ARG A 15 0.60 -2.11 14.32
N PRO A 16 0.29 -1.40 15.42
CA PRO A 16 -1.07 -1.31 15.92
C PRO A 16 -2.09 -0.81 14.88
N ARG A 17 -1.75 0.23 14.11
CA ARG A 17 -2.65 0.73 13.05
C ARG A 17 -2.82 -0.27 11.91
N ALA A 18 -1.74 -0.91 11.48
CA ALA A 18 -1.80 -1.93 10.44
C ALA A 18 -2.66 -3.13 10.85
N LEU A 19 -2.53 -3.59 12.11
CA LEU A 19 -3.36 -4.67 12.68
C LEU A 19 -4.83 -4.28 12.69
N LYS A 20 -5.16 -3.07 13.18
CA LYS A 20 -6.54 -2.58 13.22
C LYS A 20 -7.18 -2.51 11.82
N LEU A 21 -6.41 -2.08 10.82
CA LEU A 21 -6.87 -2.07 9.42
C LEU A 21 -7.13 -3.48 8.88
N ALA A 22 -6.25 -4.43 9.21
CA ALA A 22 -6.39 -5.83 8.81
C ALA A 22 -7.63 -6.49 9.45
N GLU A 23 -7.81 -6.32 10.76
CA GLU A 23 -8.98 -6.82 11.49
C GLU A 23 -10.29 -6.25 10.94
N ALA A 24 -10.32 -4.95 10.62
CA ALA A 24 -11.49 -4.31 10.02
C ALA A 24 -11.86 -4.88 8.64
N SER A 25 -10.87 -5.41 7.92
CA SER A 25 -11.05 -6.02 6.59
C SER A 25 -11.50 -7.49 6.67
N ALA A 26 -11.42 -8.13 7.84
CA ALA A 26 -11.82 -9.52 8.09
C ALA A 26 -13.19 -9.66 8.79
N LEU A 27 -13.85 -8.56 9.14
CA LEU A 27 -15.19 -8.61 9.74
C LEU A 27 -16.19 -9.29 8.81
N ARG A 28 -17.19 -9.98 9.39
CA ARG A 28 -18.27 -10.60 8.62
C ARG A 28 -18.96 -9.56 7.72
N GLY A 29 -19.02 -9.84 6.41
CA GLY A 29 -19.60 -8.92 5.42
C GLY A 29 -18.66 -7.78 4.97
N ALA A 30 -17.37 -7.80 5.36
CA ALA A 30 -16.39 -6.79 4.94
C ALA A 30 -15.75 -7.06 3.56
N GLY A 31 -16.31 -7.95 2.75
CA GLY A 31 -15.75 -8.33 1.43
C GLY A 31 -15.48 -7.13 0.53
N ASP A 32 -16.48 -6.25 0.37
CA ASP A 32 -16.38 -5.02 -0.42
C ASP A 32 -15.35 -4.03 0.15
N LYS A 33 -15.19 -3.99 1.48
CA LYS A 33 -14.19 -3.14 2.14
C LYS A 33 -12.79 -3.64 1.86
N LEU A 34 -12.58 -4.96 1.86
CA LEU A 34 -11.30 -5.55 1.47
C LEU A 34 -11.00 -5.25 0.00
N ASP A 35 -11.97 -5.40 -0.92
CA ASP A 35 -11.77 -5.10 -2.35
C ASP A 35 -11.43 -3.63 -2.58
N LEU A 36 -12.12 -2.73 -1.88
CA LEU A 36 -11.80 -1.31 -1.90
C LEU A 36 -10.39 -1.03 -1.35
N LEU A 37 -10.00 -1.66 -0.23
CA LEU A 37 -8.68 -1.48 0.36
C LEU A 37 -7.56 -1.94 -0.59
N LEU A 38 -7.73 -3.09 -1.24
CA LEU A 38 -6.77 -3.61 -2.22
C LEU A 38 -6.66 -2.67 -3.43
N SER A 39 -7.80 -2.22 -3.96
CA SER A 39 -7.84 -1.28 -5.09
C SER A 39 -7.16 0.06 -4.76
N LEU A 40 -7.40 0.60 -3.55
CA LEU A 40 -6.75 1.82 -3.07
C LEU A 40 -5.25 1.62 -2.85
N THR A 41 -4.83 0.42 -2.45
CA THR A 41 -3.43 0.06 -2.30
C THR A 41 -2.72 0.03 -3.65
N ASP A 42 -3.31 -0.63 -4.66
CA ASP A 42 -2.78 -0.63 -6.02
C ASP A 42 -2.66 0.80 -6.58
N LEU A 43 -3.70 1.62 -6.42
CA LEU A 43 -3.68 3.03 -6.84
C LEU A 43 -2.58 3.83 -6.15
N MET A 44 -2.43 3.68 -4.83
CA MET A 44 -1.39 4.36 -4.07
C MET A 44 0.00 3.95 -4.57
N LEU A 45 0.25 2.65 -4.76
CA LEU A 45 1.54 2.14 -5.23
C LEU A 45 1.87 2.62 -6.64
N ALA A 46 0.88 2.66 -7.54
CA ALA A 46 1.05 3.20 -8.88
C ALA A 46 1.43 4.70 -8.85
N ARG A 47 0.76 5.50 -8.01
CA ARG A 47 1.11 6.92 -7.83
C ARG A 47 2.50 7.11 -7.22
N LEU A 48 2.89 6.22 -6.32
CA LEU A 48 4.19 6.26 -5.66
C LEU A 48 5.33 5.86 -6.61
N ALA A 49 5.13 4.84 -7.45
CA ALA A 49 6.04 4.51 -8.55
C ALA A 49 6.17 5.66 -9.56
N ARG A 50 5.05 6.27 -9.95
CA ARG A 50 5.04 7.43 -10.85
C ARG A 50 5.81 8.62 -10.27
N THR A 51 5.71 8.86 -8.96
CA THR A 51 6.44 9.95 -8.29
C THR A 51 7.95 9.82 -8.48
N GLY A 52 8.52 8.63 -8.24
CA GLY A 52 9.95 8.41 -8.43
C GLY A 52 10.38 8.43 -9.89
N ALA A 53 9.51 8.01 -10.81
CA ALA A 53 9.80 8.05 -12.25
C ALA A 53 9.80 9.49 -12.80
N MET A 54 8.91 10.34 -12.29
CA MET A 54 8.78 11.75 -12.72
C MET A 54 9.65 12.70 -11.90
N GLY A 55 10.20 12.24 -10.77
CA GLY A 55 11.00 13.05 -9.83
C GLY A 55 10.18 14.00 -8.94
N ALA A 56 8.84 14.00 -9.06
CA ALA A 56 7.96 14.83 -8.25
C ALA A 56 6.58 14.18 -8.05
N PRO A 57 5.95 14.36 -6.88
CA PRO A 57 4.59 13.89 -6.63
C PRO A 57 3.54 14.67 -7.43
N ALA A 58 2.34 14.12 -7.54
CA ALA A 58 1.22 14.80 -8.17
C ALA A 58 0.85 16.09 -7.42
N LYS A 59 0.47 17.14 -8.16
CA LYS A 59 0.05 18.44 -7.58
C LYS A 59 -1.21 18.32 -6.71
N ILE A 60 -2.10 17.40 -7.03
CA ILE A 60 -3.35 17.17 -6.30
C ILE A 60 -3.18 15.90 -5.45
N GLU A 61 -3.24 16.09 -4.14
CA GLU A 61 -3.22 15.00 -3.18
C GLU A 61 -4.58 14.27 -3.15
N ALA A 62 -4.54 12.94 -3.14
CA ALA A 62 -5.72 12.09 -2.95
C ALA A 62 -6.11 11.99 -1.45
N ALA A 63 -5.16 12.23 -0.55
CA ALA A 63 -5.39 12.33 0.89
C ALA A 63 -4.32 13.23 1.53
N PRO A 64 -4.59 13.81 2.72
CA PRO A 64 -3.63 14.70 3.38
C PRO A 64 -2.25 14.06 3.55
N ASN A 65 -1.21 14.84 3.26
CA ASN A 65 0.21 14.47 3.38
C ASN A 65 0.68 13.38 2.39
N GLU A 66 -0.08 13.09 1.34
CA GLU A 66 0.30 12.10 0.32
C GLU A 66 1.56 12.55 -0.44
N ALA A 67 1.65 13.81 -0.87
CA ALA A 67 2.76 14.28 -1.69
C ALA A 67 4.09 14.26 -0.92
N ALA A 68 4.07 14.73 0.34
CA ALA A 68 5.22 14.66 1.23
C ALA A 68 5.68 13.21 1.48
N MET A 69 4.74 12.30 1.70
CA MET A 69 5.03 10.87 1.84
C MET A 69 5.66 10.30 0.56
N MET A 70 5.08 10.57 -0.61
CA MET A 70 5.55 10.03 -1.89
C MET A 70 6.94 10.55 -2.26
N ALA A 71 7.20 11.84 -2.06
CA ALA A 71 8.52 12.44 -2.31
C ALA A 71 9.61 11.77 -1.45
N ARG A 72 9.29 11.46 -0.19
CA ARG A 72 10.22 10.80 0.73
C ARG A 72 10.43 9.32 0.40
N LEU A 73 9.38 8.58 0.05
CA LEU A 73 9.45 7.14 -0.19
C LEU A 73 9.88 6.78 -1.62
N SER A 74 9.76 7.70 -2.58
CA SER A 74 10.00 7.46 -4.00
C SER A 74 10.75 8.63 -4.64
N GLY A 75 11.93 8.95 -4.11
CA GLY A 75 12.75 10.07 -4.57
C GLY A 75 13.66 9.76 -5.77
N SER A 76 13.60 8.56 -6.35
CA SER A 76 14.50 8.18 -7.45
C SER A 76 13.85 7.20 -8.45
N PRO A 77 14.34 7.15 -9.71
CA PRO A 77 13.90 6.14 -10.68
C PRO A 77 14.21 4.69 -10.26
N ALA A 78 15.22 4.49 -9.41
CA ALA A 78 15.49 3.16 -8.84
C ALA A 78 14.36 2.76 -7.86
N LYS A 79 13.98 3.66 -6.96
CA LYS A 79 12.83 3.43 -6.06
C LYS A 79 11.52 3.27 -6.83
N ALA A 80 11.31 4.03 -7.91
CA ALA A 80 10.15 3.89 -8.77
C ALA A 80 9.94 2.47 -9.28
N ARG A 81 11.03 1.82 -9.72
CA ARG A 81 11.01 0.42 -10.20
C ARG A 81 10.65 -0.55 -9.08
N GLN A 82 11.28 -0.41 -7.91
CA GLN A 82 10.96 -1.24 -6.74
C GLN A 82 9.48 -1.13 -6.35
N TRP A 83 8.90 0.07 -6.39
CA TRP A 83 7.48 0.27 -6.12
C TRP A 83 6.56 -0.32 -7.19
N ALA A 84 6.94 -0.25 -8.46
CA ALA A 84 6.19 -0.88 -9.55
C ALA A 84 6.21 -2.42 -9.45
N GLU A 85 7.36 -3.01 -9.09
CA GLU A 85 7.51 -4.44 -8.83
C GLU A 85 6.67 -4.87 -7.62
N CYS A 86 6.76 -4.12 -6.51
CA CYS A 86 5.95 -4.35 -5.31
C CYS A 86 4.45 -4.32 -5.61
N ALA A 87 3.99 -3.37 -6.43
CA ALA A 87 2.60 -3.30 -6.87
C ALA A 87 2.18 -4.58 -7.62
N ALA A 88 2.97 -5.00 -8.61
CA ALA A 88 2.68 -6.20 -9.40
C ALA A 88 2.60 -7.46 -8.52
N GLU A 89 3.51 -7.62 -7.55
CA GLU A 89 3.48 -8.73 -6.61
C GLU A 89 2.24 -8.71 -5.72
N ILE A 90 1.89 -7.55 -5.15
CA ILE A 90 0.72 -7.39 -4.29
C ILE A 90 -0.56 -7.71 -5.06
N SER A 91 -0.75 -7.17 -6.26
CA SER A 91 -1.95 -7.44 -7.06
C SER A 91 -2.06 -8.91 -7.48
N ALA A 92 -0.93 -9.58 -7.77
CA ALA A 92 -0.90 -11.01 -8.07
C ALA A 92 -1.30 -11.86 -6.85
N ARG A 93 -0.75 -11.53 -5.67
CA ARG A 93 -1.07 -12.22 -4.41
C ARG A 93 -2.50 -11.99 -3.97
N ALA A 94 -3.03 -10.77 -4.11
CA ALA A 94 -4.41 -10.45 -3.82
C ALA A 94 -5.38 -11.31 -4.66
N ARG A 95 -5.15 -11.40 -5.98
CA ARG A 95 -5.95 -12.25 -6.87
C ARG A 95 -5.85 -13.74 -6.50
N HIS A 96 -4.64 -14.24 -6.25
CA HIS A 96 -4.46 -15.63 -5.85
C HIS A 96 -5.12 -15.94 -4.50
N GLY A 97 -4.93 -15.07 -3.50
CA GLY A 97 -5.54 -15.21 -2.18
C GLY A 97 -7.06 -15.27 -2.24
N ARG A 98 -7.68 -14.46 -3.11
CA ARG A 98 -9.13 -14.54 -3.38
C ARG A 98 -9.52 -15.88 -4.00
N ALA A 99 -8.76 -16.39 -4.97
CA ALA A 99 -9.05 -17.67 -5.62
C ALA A 99 -8.98 -18.87 -4.67
N VAL A 100 -8.20 -18.78 -3.60
CA VAL A 100 -8.01 -19.87 -2.61
C VAL A 100 -8.68 -19.59 -1.26
N ASN A 101 -9.56 -18.59 -1.15
CA ASN A 101 -10.26 -18.20 0.08
C ASN A 101 -9.31 -17.91 1.27
N LEU A 102 -8.21 -17.21 1.01
CA LEU A 102 -7.25 -16.82 2.04
C LEU A 102 -7.90 -15.86 3.07
N ASP A 103 -7.47 -15.94 4.32
CA ASP A 103 -7.92 -15.05 5.39
C ASP A 103 -7.66 -13.56 5.03
N PRO A 104 -8.69 -12.69 5.04
CA PRO A 104 -8.55 -11.27 4.73
C PRO A 104 -7.52 -10.52 5.56
N ALA A 105 -7.45 -10.77 6.88
CA ALA A 105 -6.53 -10.05 7.76
C ALA A 105 -5.08 -10.42 7.44
N ALA A 106 -4.81 -11.72 7.23
CA ALA A 106 -3.49 -12.20 6.81
C ALA A 106 -3.05 -11.58 5.48
N LEU A 107 -3.95 -11.48 4.49
CA LEU A 107 -3.65 -10.85 3.20
C LEU A 107 -3.28 -9.37 3.35
N VAL A 108 -4.03 -8.62 4.16
CA VAL A 108 -3.76 -7.20 4.41
C VAL A 108 -2.42 -7.01 5.14
N LEU A 109 -2.12 -7.84 6.13
CA LEU A 109 -0.84 -7.77 6.86
C LEU A 109 0.36 -8.12 5.98
N ASP A 110 0.29 -9.19 5.16
CA ASP A 110 1.35 -9.51 4.17
C ASP A 110 1.58 -8.33 3.23
N THR A 111 0.50 -7.71 2.75
CA THR A 111 0.56 -6.51 1.91
C THR A 111 1.30 -5.36 2.62
N MET A 112 0.95 -5.04 3.86
CA MET A 112 1.62 -3.98 4.62
C MET A 112 3.10 -4.30 4.88
N PHE A 113 3.46 -5.57 5.11
CA PHE A 113 4.85 -5.98 5.30
C PHE A 113 5.68 -5.84 4.03
N ARG A 114 5.13 -6.16 2.86
CA ARG A 114 5.78 -5.95 1.55
C ARG A 114 6.03 -4.48 1.26
N ILE A 115 5.03 -3.65 1.51
CA ILE A 115 5.16 -2.19 1.37
C ILE A 115 6.28 -1.67 2.28
N ARG A 116 6.30 -2.12 3.54
CA ARG A 116 7.36 -1.76 4.49
C ARG A 116 8.75 -2.22 4.02
N GLN A 117 8.87 -3.44 3.52
CA GLN A 117 10.14 -3.96 3.01
C GLN A 117 10.65 -3.13 1.83
N THR A 118 9.77 -2.76 0.90
CA THR A 118 10.09 -1.90 -0.25
C THR A 118 10.46 -0.48 0.17
N ALA A 119 9.84 0.05 1.23
CA ALA A 119 10.22 1.34 1.79
C ALA A 119 11.62 1.32 2.43
N ALA A 120 12.04 0.18 2.99
CA ALA A 120 13.31 0.03 3.71
C ALA A 120 14.51 -0.37 2.82
N SER A 121 14.28 -0.75 1.56
CA SER A 121 15.31 -1.22 0.62
C SER A 121 16.07 -0.11 -0.10
#